data_AF-A0A355DJP8-F1
#
_entry.id   AF-A0A355DJP8-F1
#
_cell.length_a   1.000
_cell.length_b   1.000
_cell.length_c   1.000
_cell.angle_alpha   90.00
_cell.angle_beta   90.00
_cell.angle_gamma   90.00
#
_symmetry.space_group_name_H-M   'P 1'
#
loop_
_entity.id
_entity.type
_entity.pdbx_description
1 polymer ?
#
loop_
_entity_poly.entity_id
_entity_poly.type
_entity_poly.pdbx_seq_one_letter_code
_entity_poly.pdbx_strand_id
1 'polypeptide(L)'
;MIMVGIKDSKEQIFQSFQQILTERKKIDSKIATKEQEAEKAKNKQVLDIASTYTIDSIVKGLADLQLDFGVIVNGLSEKLTTEASKLDELKTAINVETDHLKALQKIRVVADTLHILTQEHQEKLKTLEQNTATQRETIEKDQSEKHKQWEREQEEFESAIEEQTELLTKERQQQEADYQYELQRERKIETDEYEQLKRNQERELQEANQEKEKQWSEREKILQDRQPLFEEYQQKVESFPTELEEAVKKAREEAIKEVHQDAKVKADLLEKEWESTKQGYEFKIQSLEEKIQNQTQQIEQLYTQLQETIKQSQSLAMRAFDSSSSINSQEKNKS
;
A
#
# COMPACT_ATOMS: atom_id res chain seq x y z
N MET A 1 157.45 -26.09 -92.68
CA MET A 1 157.97 -27.19 -93.51
C MET A 1 157.77 -26.77 -94.97
N ILE A 2 158.87 -26.54 -95.72
CA ILE A 2 158.98 -26.43 -97.20
C ILE A 2 158.26 -25.19 -97.81
N MET A 3 158.89 -24.06 -98.18
CA MET A 3 160.00 -23.76 -99.11
C MET A 3 159.68 -24.11 -100.59
N VAL A 4 159.43 -23.12 -101.46
CA VAL A 4 160.19 -22.75 -102.69
C VAL A 4 159.12 -22.55 -103.80
N GLY A 5 159.15 -21.60 -104.73
CA GLY A 5 160.23 -20.74 -105.19
C GLY A 5 159.79 -19.71 -106.24
N ILE A 6 160.73 -18.80 -106.45
CA ILE A 6 160.87 -17.81 -107.52
C ILE A 6 161.14 -18.53 -108.86
N LYS A 7 160.61 -17.98 -109.96
CA LYS A 7 161.21 -17.92 -111.31
C LYS A 7 160.49 -16.79 -112.05
N ASP A 8 161.14 -15.64 -112.24
CA ASP A 8 161.84 -15.26 -113.48
C ASP A 8 160.92 -15.39 -114.72
N SER A 9 160.78 -14.37 -115.56
CA SER A 9 161.84 -14.08 -116.52
C SER A 9 161.55 -12.77 -117.29
N LYS A 10 162.63 -12.06 -117.59
CA LYS A 10 162.72 -10.79 -118.34
C LYS A 10 161.89 -10.70 -119.64
N GLU A 11 161.46 -11.82 -120.22
CA GLU A 11 160.62 -11.86 -121.42
C GLU A 11 159.19 -11.35 -121.19
N GLN A 12 158.59 -11.61 -120.02
CA GLN A 12 157.29 -11.02 -119.68
C GLN A 12 157.39 -9.52 -119.46
N ILE A 13 158.54 -9.02 -118.99
CA ILE A 13 158.79 -7.59 -118.81
C ILE A 13 158.98 -6.91 -120.16
N PHE A 14 159.63 -7.55 -121.14
CA PHE A 14 159.78 -6.97 -122.48
C PHE A 14 158.50 -7.03 -123.31
N GLN A 15 157.73 -8.12 -123.21
CA GLN A 15 156.41 -8.21 -123.83
C GLN A 15 155.40 -7.25 -123.20
N SER A 16 155.38 -7.11 -121.87
CA SER A 16 154.54 -6.10 -121.22
C SER A 16 154.99 -4.68 -121.57
N PHE A 17 156.29 -4.42 -121.71
CA PHE A 17 156.79 -3.10 -122.16
C PHE A 17 156.45 -2.77 -123.62
N GLN A 18 156.47 -3.76 -124.53
CA GLN A 18 156.01 -3.57 -125.92
C GLN A 18 154.48 -3.52 -126.05
N GLN A 19 153.73 -4.24 -125.21
CA GLN A 19 152.27 -4.06 -125.11
C GLN A 19 151.93 -2.65 -124.62
N ILE A 20 152.65 -2.13 -123.63
CA ILE A 20 152.44 -0.77 -123.10
C ILE A 20 152.77 0.32 -124.15
N LEU A 21 153.78 0.11 -124.99
CA LEU A 21 154.09 1.05 -126.08
C LEU A 21 153.09 1.03 -127.24
N THR A 22 152.45 -0.11 -127.49
CA THR A 22 151.36 -0.21 -128.48
C THR A 22 150.03 0.30 -127.94
N GLU A 23 149.76 0.17 -126.65
CA GLU A 23 148.60 0.79 -125.99
C GLU A 23 148.72 2.32 -125.91
N ARG A 24 149.90 2.88 -125.63
CA ARG A 24 150.07 4.35 -125.57
C ARG A 24 149.95 5.06 -126.92
N LYS A 25 150.20 4.39 -128.05
CA LYS A 25 150.09 5.00 -129.40
C LYS A 25 148.67 5.03 -129.97
N LYS A 26 147.68 4.45 -129.29
CA LYS A 26 146.25 4.50 -129.69
C LYS A 26 145.39 5.46 -128.86
N ILE A 27 145.96 6.16 -127.88
CA ILE A 27 145.24 7.06 -126.96
C ILE A 27 145.57 8.54 -127.27
N ASP A 28 145.87 8.86 -128.54
CA ASP A 28 145.90 10.23 -129.04
C ASP A 28 144.84 10.40 -130.14
N SER A 29 143.93 11.34 -129.91
CA SER A 29 142.83 11.80 -130.76
C SER A 29 141.49 11.04 -130.69
N LYS A 30 140.46 11.82 -130.30
CA LYS A 30 139.00 11.58 -130.36
C LYS A 30 138.42 10.73 -129.21
N ILE A 31 137.83 11.40 -128.22
CA ILE A 31 136.41 11.81 -128.13
C ILE A 31 135.52 10.67 -127.61
N ALA A 32 134.90 11.00 -126.48
CA ALA A 32 133.64 10.49 -125.92
C ALA A 32 133.62 9.04 -125.42
N THR A 33 133.67 8.92 -124.09
CA THR A 33 132.50 8.48 -123.34
C THR A 33 132.60 8.98 -121.90
N LYS A 34 131.53 9.62 -121.43
CA LYS A 34 131.32 10.14 -120.05
C LYS A 34 131.39 9.07 -118.96
N GLU A 35 131.77 7.85 -119.34
CA GLU A 35 131.74 6.62 -118.57
C GLU A 35 133.14 6.26 -118.05
N GLN A 36 134.22 6.63 -118.76
CA GLN A 36 135.60 6.33 -118.31
C GLN A 36 136.23 7.39 -117.40
N GLU A 37 135.83 8.66 -117.49
CA GLU A 37 136.14 9.66 -116.43
C GLU A 37 135.29 9.42 -115.18
N ALA A 38 134.07 8.94 -115.35
CA ALA A 38 133.24 8.49 -114.23
C ALA A 38 133.78 7.20 -113.60
N GLU A 39 134.34 6.25 -114.36
CA GLU A 39 134.96 5.03 -113.82
C GLU A 39 136.35 5.29 -113.23
N LYS A 40 137.17 6.21 -113.74
CA LYS A 40 138.41 6.60 -113.04
C LYS A 40 138.14 7.45 -111.80
N ALA A 41 137.09 8.29 -111.82
CA ALA A 41 136.63 8.97 -110.62
C ALA A 41 136.05 7.96 -109.61
N LYS A 42 135.19 7.02 -110.04
CA LYS A 42 134.69 5.92 -109.19
C LYS A 42 135.82 5.04 -108.69
N ASN A 43 136.80 4.67 -109.51
CA ASN A 43 137.89 3.78 -109.08
C ASN A 43 138.90 4.49 -108.17
N LYS A 44 139.15 5.80 -108.34
CA LYS A 44 139.89 6.57 -107.32
C LYS A 44 139.07 6.75 -106.04
N GLN A 45 137.78 7.00 -106.14
CA GLN A 45 136.89 7.17 -104.99
C GLN A 45 136.68 5.85 -104.23
N VAL A 46 136.63 4.71 -104.94
CA VAL A 46 136.58 3.36 -104.38
C VAL A 46 137.93 2.97 -103.79
N LEU A 47 139.07 3.40 -104.34
CA LEU A 47 140.39 3.14 -103.74
C LEU A 47 140.67 4.05 -102.52
N ASP A 48 140.17 5.29 -102.49
CA ASP A 48 140.19 6.16 -101.30
C ASP A 48 139.23 5.66 -100.21
N ILE A 49 138.04 5.17 -100.58
CA ILE A 49 137.10 4.54 -99.63
C ILE A 49 137.62 3.16 -99.18
N ALA A 50 138.30 2.40 -100.04
CA ALA A 50 138.86 1.09 -99.68
C ALA A 50 140.15 1.18 -98.84
N SER A 51 140.93 2.26 -98.96
CA SER A 51 142.09 2.50 -98.09
C SER A 51 141.71 3.02 -96.70
N THR A 52 140.47 3.50 -96.52
CA THR A 52 139.88 3.79 -95.19
C THR A 52 139.20 2.57 -94.56
N TYR A 53 138.95 1.49 -95.33
CA TYR A 53 138.54 0.18 -94.82
C TYR A 53 139.75 -0.62 -94.30
N THR A 54 140.27 -0.19 -93.15
CA THR A 54 141.16 -1.00 -92.31
C THR A 54 140.34 -2.00 -91.51
N ILE A 55 140.94 -3.12 -91.08
CA ILE A 55 140.28 -4.10 -90.19
C ILE A 55 139.64 -3.41 -88.99
N ASP A 56 140.28 -2.34 -88.50
CA ASP A 56 139.79 -1.51 -87.41
C ASP A 56 138.49 -0.75 -87.75
N SER A 57 138.31 -0.22 -88.97
CA SER A 57 137.08 0.52 -89.33
C SER A 57 135.90 -0.39 -89.64
N ILE A 58 136.14 -1.62 -90.12
CA ILE A 58 135.10 -2.64 -90.28
C ILE A 58 134.69 -3.18 -88.91
N VAL A 59 135.64 -3.45 -88.00
CA VAL A 59 135.33 -3.86 -86.62
C VAL A 59 134.63 -2.73 -85.87
N LYS A 60 135.00 -1.48 -86.08
CA LYS A 60 134.32 -0.32 -85.48
C LYS A 60 132.93 -0.11 -86.06
N GLY A 61 132.72 -0.28 -87.37
CA GLY A 61 131.39 -0.22 -87.98
C GLY A 61 130.49 -1.39 -87.55
N LEU A 62 131.05 -2.58 -87.34
CA LEU A 62 130.32 -3.74 -86.82
C LEU A 62 130.01 -3.58 -85.33
N ALA A 63 130.91 -2.96 -84.56
CA ALA A 63 130.69 -2.58 -83.17
C ALA A 63 129.65 -1.46 -83.04
N ASP A 64 129.67 -0.46 -83.91
CA ASP A 64 128.67 0.61 -83.98
C ASP A 64 127.31 0.04 -84.38
N LEU A 65 127.23 -0.89 -85.34
CA LEU A 65 125.98 -1.57 -85.68
C LEU A 65 125.47 -2.42 -84.51
N GLN A 66 126.36 -3.11 -83.79
CA GLN A 66 125.99 -3.91 -82.63
C GLN A 66 125.52 -3.01 -81.46
N LEU A 67 126.08 -1.81 -81.33
CA LEU A 67 125.67 -0.79 -80.36
C LEU A 67 124.33 -0.15 -80.75
N ASP A 68 124.14 0.23 -82.02
CA ASP A 68 122.87 0.75 -82.55
C ASP A 68 121.75 -0.30 -82.46
N PHE A 69 122.05 -1.57 -82.73
CA PHE A 69 121.08 -2.66 -82.55
C PHE A 69 120.74 -2.84 -81.07
N GLY A 70 121.72 -2.71 -80.17
CA GLY A 70 121.49 -2.69 -78.73
C GLY A 70 120.63 -1.50 -78.28
N VAL A 71 120.86 -0.30 -78.83
CA VAL A 71 120.08 0.91 -78.54
C VAL A 71 118.64 0.78 -79.07
N ILE A 72 118.44 0.27 -80.27
CA ILE A 72 117.10 0.08 -80.85
C ILE A 72 116.34 -1.02 -80.09
N VAL A 73 116.99 -2.14 -79.75
CA VAL A 73 116.35 -3.22 -78.98
C VAL A 73 116.02 -2.75 -77.56
N ASN A 74 116.90 -1.99 -76.90
CA ASN A 74 116.61 -1.40 -75.60
C ASN A 74 115.51 -0.34 -75.69
N GLY A 75 115.49 0.51 -76.71
CA GLY A 75 114.41 1.49 -76.92
C GLY A 75 113.07 0.85 -77.27
N LEU A 76 113.08 -0.27 -78.01
CA LEU A 76 111.88 -1.05 -78.29
C LEU A 76 111.40 -1.76 -77.02
N SER A 77 112.33 -2.30 -76.22
CA SER A 77 112.04 -2.92 -74.93
C SER A 77 111.47 -1.90 -73.94
N GLU A 78 112.05 -0.70 -73.85
CA GLU A 78 111.55 0.39 -73.02
C GLU A 78 110.16 0.82 -73.47
N LYS A 79 109.94 1.04 -74.77
CA LYS A 79 108.60 1.31 -75.31
C LYS A 79 107.61 0.20 -75.01
N LEU A 80 107.98 -1.06 -75.21
CA LEU A 80 107.12 -2.21 -74.93
C LEU A 80 106.81 -2.33 -73.43
N THR A 81 107.78 -1.98 -72.58
CA THR A 81 107.61 -1.93 -71.11
C THR A 81 106.68 -0.79 -70.70
N THR A 82 106.80 0.40 -71.32
CA THR A 82 105.88 1.53 -71.08
C THR A 82 104.48 1.27 -71.62
N GLU A 83 104.32 0.59 -72.76
CA GLU A 83 103.00 0.19 -73.27
C GLU A 83 102.39 -0.95 -72.45
N ALA A 84 103.23 -1.87 -71.94
CA ALA A 84 102.78 -2.90 -71.00
C ALA A 84 102.35 -2.29 -69.65
N SER A 85 103.07 -1.28 -69.14
CA SER A 85 102.68 -0.58 -67.91
C SER A 85 101.39 0.21 -68.11
N LYS A 86 101.23 0.94 -69.22
CA LYS A 86 99.97 1.60 -69.58
C LYS A 86 98.81 0.61 -69.69
N LEU A 87 99.05 -0.56 -70.28
CA LEU A 87 98.04 -1.62 -70.38
C LEU A 87 97.66 -2.17 -69.01
N ASP A 88 98.61 -2.30 -68.08
CA ASP A 88 98.35 -2.72 -66.70
C ASP A 88 97.60 -1.65 -65.89
N GLU A 89 97.99 -0.37 -66.03
CA GLU A 89 97.27 0.78 -65.50
C GLU A 89 95.83 0.88 -66.04
N LEU A 90 95.64 0.65 -67.35
CA LEU A 90 94.30 0.62 -67.94
C LEU A 90 93.47 -0.57 -67.43
N LYS A 91 94.07 -1.76 -67.30
CA LYS A 91 93.39 -2.93 -66.73
C LYS A 91 92.99 -2.70 -65.28
N THR A 92 93.87 -2.14 -64.47
CA THR A 92 93.57 -1.80 -63.06
C THR A 92 92.50 -0.72 -62.98
N ALA A 93 92.56 0.33 -63.80
CA ALA A 93 91.52 1.35 -63.89
C ALA A 93 90.16 0.77 -64.31
N ILE A 94 90.12 -0.13 -65.32
CA ILE A 94 88.89 -0.83 -65.72
C ILE A 94 88.32 -1.65 -64.57
N ASN A 95 89.16 -2.35 -63.81
CA ASN A 95 88.71 -3.12 -62.65
C ASN A 95 88.13 -2.22 -61.55
N VAL A 96 88.80 -1.11 -61.22
CA VAL A 96 88.32 -0.13 -60.25
C VAL A 96 86.99 0.47 -60.70
N GLU A 97 86.87 0.87 -61.97
CA GLU A 97 85.63 1.44 -62.50
C GLU A 97 84.50 0.40 -62.57
N THR A 98 84.83 -0.87 -62.84
CA THR A 98 83.87 -1.99 -62.80
C THR A 98 83.34 -2.21 -61.38
N ASP A 99 84.21 -2.14 -60.37
CA ASP A 99 83.79 -2.28 -58.97
C ASP A 99 83.03 -1.05 -58.47
N HIS A 100 83.40 0.16 -58.93
CA HIS A 100 82.66 1.38 -58.70
C HIS A 100 81.24 1.31 -59.32
N LEU A 101 81.11 0.80 -60.55
CA LEU A 101 79.81 0.58 -61.20
C LEU A 101 78.95 -0.41 -60.43
N LYS A 102 79.53 -1.52 -59.92
CA LYS A 102 78.80 -2.45 -59.04
C LYS A 102 78.34 -1.78 -57.74
N ALA A 103 79.17 -0.92 -57.15
CA ALA A 103 78.81 -0.17 -55.94
C ALA A 103 77.65 0.81 -56.22
N LEU A 104 77.72 1.56 -57.32
CA LEU A 104 76.64 2.44 -57.76
C LEU A 104 75.34 1.69 -58.04
N GLN A 105 75.41 0.50 -58.65
CA GLN A 105 74.24 -0.35 -58.87
C GLN A 105 73.61 -0.79 -57.54
N LYS A 106 74.42 -1.19 -56.55
CA LYS A 106 73.93 -1.53 -55.21
C LYS A 106 73.28 -0.31 -54.52
N ILE A 107 73.90 0.87 -54.60
CA ILE A 107 73.35 2.11 -54.04
C ILE A 107 72.01 2.44 -54.71
N ARG A 108 71.91 2.29 -56.04
CA ARG A 108 70.66 2.50 -56.77
C ARG A 108 69.57 1.55 -56.33
N VAL A 109 69.85 0.26 -56.21
CA VAL A 109 68.88 -0.73 -55.71
C VAL A 109 68.41 -0.36 -54.30
N VAL A 110 69.33 0.01 -53.40
CA VAL A 110 68.96 0.43 -52.04
C VAL A 110 68.12 1.70 -52.06
N ALA A 111 68.48 2.71 -52.87
CA ALA A 111 67.72 3.95 -53.01
C ALA A 111 66.31 3.70 -53.58
N ASP A 112 66.18 2.84 -54.59
CA ASP A 112 64.89 2.46 -55.17
C ASP A 112 64.04 1.69 -54.13
N THR A 113 64.63 0.76 -53.37
CA THR A 113 63.91 0.05 -52.29
C THR A 113 63.47 0.97 -51.16
N LEU A 114 64.32 1.94 -50.78
CA LEU A 114 64.00 2.93 -49.75
C LEU A 114 62.89 3.86 -50.23
N HIS A 115 62.89 4.24 -51.51
CA HIS A 115 61.83 5.02 -52.11
C HIS A 115 60.49 4.28 -52.09
N ILE A 116 60.46 3.01 -52.53
CA ILE A 116 59.26 2.15 -52.49
C ILE A 116 58.76 2.02 -51.05
N LEU A 117 59.64 1.70 -50.09
CA LEU A 117 59.27 1.57 -48.69
C LEU A 117 58.71 2.88 -48.12
N THR A 118 59.29 4.02 -48.50
CA THR A 118 58.79 5.34 -48.08
C THR A 118 57.39 5.61 -48.66
N GLN A 119 57.14 5.25 -49.93
CA GLN A 119 55.83 5.37 -50.54
C GLN A 119 54.80 4.47 -49.83
N GLU A 120 55.13 3.20 -49.57
CA GLU A 120 54.24 2.30 -48.83
C GLU A 120 53.92 2.83 -47.42
N HIS A 121 54.91 3.38 -46.71
CA HIS A 121 54.68 4.01 -45.41
C HIS A 121 53.76 5.21 -45.50
N GLN A 122 53.92 6.07 -46.51
CA GLN A 122 53.03 7.21 -46.74
C GLN A 122 51.60 6.77 -47.04
N GLU A 123 51.41 5.71 -47.83
CA GLU A 123 50.08 5.14 -48.09
C GLU A 123 49.46 4.52 -46.84
N LYS A 124 50.24 3.77 -46.05
CA LYS A 124 49.79 3.22 -44.76
C LYS A 124 49.41 4.33 -43.77
N LEU A 125 50.18 5.43 -43.71
CA LEU A 125 49.83 6.57 -42.87
C LEU A 125 48.52 7.21 -43.32
N LYS A 126 48.35 7.47 -44.63
CA LYS A 126 47.10 8.02 -45.17
C LYS A 126 45.89 7.14 -44.88
N THR A 127 46.02 5.82 -45.05
CA THR A 127 44.92 4.89 -44.76
C THR A 127 44.60 4.83 -43.26
N LEU A 128 45.60 4.85 -42.38
CA LEU A 128 45.40 4.92 -40.94
C LEU A 128 44.74 6.24 -40.50
N GLU A 129 45.16 7.37 -41.06
CA GLU A 129 44.55 8.68 -40.82
C GLU A 129 43.09 8.70 -41.28
N GLN A 130 42.81 8.20 -42.48
CA GLN A 130 41.44 8.08 -42.99
C GLN A 130 40.57 7.18 -42.12
N ASN A 131 41.07 6.00 -41.73
CA ASN A 131 40.34 5.07 -40.87
C ASN A 131 40.09 5.67 -39.48
N THR A 132 41.05 6.39 -38.92
CA THR A 132 40.89 7.06 -37.63
C THR A 132 39.87 8.19 -37.73
N ALA A 133 39.89 8.96 -38.82
CA ALA A 133 38.93 10.03 -39.08
C ALA A 133 37.51 9.49 -39.23
N THR A 134 37.31 8.43 -40.02
CA THR A 134 35.99 7.81 -40.19
C THR A 134 35.47 7.19 -38.90
N GLN A 135 36.32 6.50 -38.13
CA GLN A 135 35.94 5.98 -36.82
C GLN A 135 35.53 7.09 -35.86
N ARG A 136 36.29 8.19 -35.78
CA ARG A 136 35.93 9.35 -34.96
C ARG A 136 34.59 9.95 -35.37
N GLU A 137 34.37 10.15 -36.67
CA GLU A 137 33.10 10.66 -37.19
C GLU A 137 31.93 9.72 -36.85
N THR A 138 32.12 8.40 -36.95
CA THR A 138 31.08 7.43 -36.60
C THR A 138 30.75 7.44 -35.11
N ILE A 139 31.76 7.55 -34.24
CA ILE A 139 31.58 7.61 -32.79
C ILE A 139 30.90 8.93 -32.40
N GLU A 140 31.29 10.05 -33.00
CA GLU A 140 30.70 11.36 -32.74
C GLU A 140 29.22 11.40 -33.16
N LYS A 141 28.88 10.79 -34.31
CA LYS A 141 27.48 10.63 -34.74
C LYS A 141 26.69 9.74 -33.78
N ASP A 142 27.21 8.57 -33.40
CA ASP A 142 26.54 7.67 -32.45
C ASP A 142 26.34 8.32 -31.07
N GLN A 143 27.34 9.07 -30.57
CA GLN A 143 27.22 9.84 -29.34
C GLN A 143 26.13 10.90 -29.45
N SER A 144 26.10 11.67 -30.53
CA SER A 144 25.06 12.70 -30.75
C SER A 144 23.66 12.08 -30.85
N GLU A 145 23.52 10.97 -31.57
CA GLU A 145 22.25 10.26 -31.70
C GLU A 145 21.75 9.69 -30.37
N LYS A 146 22.64 9.06 -29.59
CA LYS A 146 22.30 8.54 -28.26
C LYS A 146 21.97 9.64 -27.28
N HIS A 147 22.71 10.76 -27.29
CA HIS A 147 22.36 11.91 -26.46
C HIS A 147 20.98 12.46 -26.80
N LYS A 148 20.65 12.60 -28.09
CA LYS A 148 19.32 13.04 -28.53
C LYS A 148 18.21 12.04 -28.21
N GLN A 149 18.51 10.74 -28.21
CA GLN A 149 17.55 9.70 -27.80
C GLN A 149 17.30 9.79 -26.30
N TRP A 150 18.37 9.85 -25.51
CA TRP A 150 18.30 9.95 -24.06
C TRP A 150 17.60 11.23 -23.59
N GLU A 151 17.86 12.38 -24.22
CA GLU A 151 17.18 13.64 -23.92
C GLU A 151 15.67 13.54 -24.19
N ARG A 152 15.27 12.93 -25.32
CA ARG A 152 13.85 12.66 -25.61
C ARG A 152 13.21 11.69 -24.62
N GLU A 153 13.88 10.59 -24.28
CA GLU A 153 13.40 9.63 -23.29
C GLU A 153 13.25 10.28 -21.90
N GLN A 154 14.17 11.19 -21.55
CA GLN A 154 14.10 11.94 -20.31
C GLN A 154 12.92 12.91 -20.30
N GLU A 155 12.70 13.68 -21.37
CA GLU A 155 11.53 14.56 -21.50
C GLU A 155 10.21 13.77 -21.45
N GLU A 156 10.12 12.64 -22.16
CA GLU A 156 8.95 11.76 -22.14
C GLU A 156 8.70 11.18 -20.74
N PHE A 157 9.77 10.77 -20.04
CA PHE A 157 9.68 10.24 -18.68
C PHE A 157 9.25 11.31 -17.67
N GLU A 158 9.83 12.52 -17.75
CA GLU A 158 9.45 13.66 -16.91
C GLU A 158 7.97 14.04 -17.13
N SER A 159 7.53 14.14 -18.38
CA SER A 159 6.11 14.37 -18.72
C SER A 159 5.21 13.26 -18.18
N ALA A 160 5.60 12.00 -18.30
CA ALA A 160 4.82 10.88 -17.79
C ALA A 160 4.71 10.90 -16.25
N ILE A 161 5.78 11.28 -15.55
CA ILE A 161 5.74 11.49 -14.10
C ILE A 161 4.77 12.63 -13.75
N GLU A 162 4.89 13.76 -14.43
CA GLU A 162 4.00 14.92 -14.19
C GLU A 162 2.54 14.52 -14.38
N GLU A 163 2.19 13.88 -15.49
CA GLU A 163 0.83 13.37 -15.75
C GLU A 163 0.34 12.40 -14.66
N GLN A 164 1.17 11.45 -14.25
CA GLN A 164 0.81 10.50 -13.18
C GLN A 164 0.62 11.21 -11.84
N THR A 165 1.47 12.17 -11.50
CA THR A 165 1.32 12.94 -10.26
C THR A 165 0.08 13.82 -10.27
N GLU A 166 -0.27 14.42 -11.42
CA GLU A 166 -1.51 15.16 -11.59
C GLU A 166 -2.75 14.27 -11.46
N LEU A 167 -2.72 13.07 -12.04
CA LEU A 167 -3.83 12.12 -11.92
C LEU A 167 -4.00 11.67 -10.47
N LEU A 168 -2.92 11.29 -9.79
CA LEU A 168 -2.96 10.89 -8.39
C LEU A 168 -3.43 12.02 -7.47
N THR A 169 -3.02 13.26 -7.72
CA THR A 169 -3.48 14.42 -6.94
C THR A 169 -4.96 14.71 -7.17
N LYS A 170 -5.44 14.64 -8.42
CA LYS A 170 -6.87 14.76 -8.75
C LYS A 170 -7.69 13.65 -8.09
N GLU A 171 -7.25 12.40 -8.17
CA GLU A 171 -7.92 11.25 -7.55
C GLU A 171 -7.98 11.41 -6.03
N ARG A 172 -6.87 11.81 -5.40
CA ARG A 172 -6.83 12.05 -3.95
C ARG A 172 -7.78 13.17 -3.53
N GLN A 173 -7.84 14.28 -4.29
CA GLN A 173 -8.76 15.38 -4.03
C GLN A 173 -10.22 14.94 -4.18
N GLN A 174 -10.54 14.12 -5.18
CA GLN A 174 -11.88 13.56 -5.36
C GLN A 174 -12.25 12.64 -4.21
N GLN A 175 -11.38 11.70 -3.83
CA GLN A 175 -11.60 10.81 -2.69
C GLN A 175 -11.77 11.56 -1.37
N GLU A 176 -10.96 12.60 -1.13
CA GLU A 176 -11.11 13.45 0.06
C GLU A 176 -12.45 14.22 0.05
N ALA A 177 -12.86 14.76 -1.11
CA ALA A 177 -14.13 15.46 -1.25
C ALA A 177 -15.33 14.52 -1.05
N ASP A 178 -15.30 13.34 -1.68
CA ASP A 178 -16.34 12.30 -1.57
C ASP A 178 -16.46 11.81 -0.13
N TYR A 179 -15.33 11.51 0.52
CA TYR A 179 -15.31 11.10 1.93
C TYR A 179 -15.90 12.18 2.85
N GLN A 180 -15.52 13.46 2.65
CA GLN A 180 -16.08 14.56 3.44
C GLN A 180 -17.59 14.73 3.20
N TYR A 181 -18.03 14.56 1.95
CA TYR A 181 -19.44 14.62 1.59
C TYR A 181 -20.23 13.48 2.24
N GLU A 182 -19.75 12.25 2.15
CA GLU A 182 -20.37 11.06 2.77
C GLU A 182 -20.45 11.23 4.29
N LEU A 183 -19.37 11.66 4.94
CA LEU A 183 -19.34 11.91 6.38
C LEU A 183 -20.34 12.98 6.79
N GLN A 184 -20.45 14.08 6.04
CA GLN A 184 -21.45 15.13 6.31
C GLN A 184 -22.87 14.63 6.09
N ARG A 185 -23.10 13.80 5.07
CA ARG A 185 -24.39 13.20 4.76
C ARG A 185 -24.82 12.24 5.87
N GLU A 186 -23.94 11.35 6.32
CA GLU A 186 -24.20 10.43 7.44
C GLU A 186 -24.53 11.20 8.71
N ARG A 187 -23.71 12.19 9.09
CA ARG A 187 -23.99 13.02 10.28
C ARG A 187 -25.34 13.73 10.21
N LYS A 188 -25.74 14.22 9.02
CA LYS A 188 -27.06 14.83 8.83
C LYS A 188 -28.17 13.82 9.02
N ILE A 189 -28.05 12.63 8.42
CA ILE A 189 -29.03 11.55 8.57
C ILE A 189 -29.15 11.16 10.05
N GLU A 190 -28.03 10.91 10.74
CA GLU A 190 -28.02 10.58 12.17
C GLU A 190 -28.64 11.68 13.03
N THR A 191 -28.36 12.95 12.72
CA THR A 191 -28.93 14.10 13.44
C THR A 191 -30.43 14.18 13.21
N ASP A 192 -30.89 14.05 11.96
CA ASP A 192 -32.31 14.08 11.61
C ASP A 192 -33.06 12.91 12.26
N GLU A 193 -32.51 11.70 12.25
CA GLU A 193 -33.07 10.53 12.92
C GLU A 193 -33.17 10.72 14.45
N TYR A 194 -32.11 11.25 15.06
CA TYR A 194 -32.11 11.57 16.49
C TYR A 194 -33.15 12.62 16.84
N GLU A 195 -33.25 13.70 16.05
CA GLU A 195 -34.27 14.72 16.24
C GLU A 195 -35.70 14.18 16.06
N GLN A 196 -35.93 13.30 15.08
CA GLN A 196 -37.22 12.64 14.90
C GLN A 196 -37.56 11.77 16.11
N LEU A 197 -36.61 10.96 16.60
CA LEU A 197 -36.80 10.14 17.79
C LEU A 197 -37.14 11.01 19.01
N LYS A 198 -36.40 12.10 19.22
CA LYS A 198 -36.64 13.05 20.29
C LYS A 198 -38.04 13.66 20.19
N ARG A 199 -38.45 14.13 19.01
CA ARG A 199 -39.81 14.70 18.78
C ARG A 199 -40.90 13.67 19.06
N ASN A 200 -40.70 12.41 18.65
CA ASN A 200 -41.66 11.34 18.91
C ASN A 200 -41.78 11.04 20.41
N GLN A 201 -40.65 10.94 21.13
CA GLN A 201 -40.64 10.72 22.58
C GLN A 201 -41.29 11.88 23.34
N GLU A 202 -41.02 13.13 22.95
CA GLU A 202 -41.66 14.31 23.55
C GLU A 202 -43.18 14.28 23.35
N ARG A 203 -43.65 13.91 22.15
CA ARG A 203 -45.08 13.74 21.87
C ARG A 203 -45.71 12.61 22.70
N GLU A 204 -45.08 11.45 22.77
CA GLU A 204 -45.57 10.32 23.57
C GLU A 204 -45.66 10.67 25.06
N LEU A 205 -44.64 11.37 25.59
CA LEU A 205 -44.65 11.85 26.98
C LEU A 205 -45.76 12.88 27.21
N GLN A 206 -45.99 13.79 26.25
CA GLN A 206 -47.06 14.78 26.33
C GLN A 206 -48.44 14.12 26.34
N GLU A 207 -48.69 13.17 25.42
CA GLU A 207 -49.93 12.42 25.34
C GLU A 207 -50.16 11.59 26.62
N ALA A 208 -49.12 10.89 27.11
CA ALA A 208 -49.20 10.12 28.35
C ALA A 208 -49.47 11.02 29.58
N ASN A 209 -48.88 12.20 29.64
CA ASN A 209 -49.13 13.16 30.71
C ASN A 209 -50.55 13.73 30.64
N GLN A 210 -51.07 14.05 29.45
CA GLN A 210 -52.45 14.49 29.27
C GLN A 210 -53.45 13.41 29.70
N GLU A 211 -53.19 12.15 29.36
CA GLU A 211 -54.05 11.04 29.76
C GLU A 211 -54.03 10.83 31.29
N LYS A 212 -52.84 10.88 31.90
CA LYS A 212 -52.71 10.84 33.37
C LYS A 212 -53.45 11.99 34.02
N GLU A 213 -53.30 13.22 33.52
CA GLU A 213 -53.96 14.41 34.08
C GLU A 213 -55.49 14.28 34.05
N LYS A 214 -56.05 13.74 32.95
CA LYS A 214 -57.49 13.42 32.88
C LYS A 214 -57.91 12.42 33.95
N GLN A 215 -57.17 11.31 34.08
CA GLN A 215 -57.46 10.28 35.08
C GLN A 215 -57.35 10.81 36.51
N TRP A 216 -56.36 11.66 36.80
CA TRP A 216 -56.22 12.34 38.09
C TRP A 216 -57.39 13.28 38.36
N SER A 217 -57.78 14.10 37.38
CA SER A 217 -58.91 15.01 37.51
C SER A 217 -60.24 14.26 37.72
N GLU A 218 -60.47 13.16 37.01
CA GLU A 218 -61.64 12.30 37.22
C GLU A 218 -61.65 11.67 38.60
N ARG A 219 -60.50 11.16 39.07
CA ARG A 219 -60.37 10.59 40.41
C ARG A 219 -60.59 11.64 41.49
N GLU A 220 -60.04 12.84 41.33
CA GLU A 220 -60.22 13.95 42.26
C GLU A 220 -61.68 14.38 42.35
N LYS A 221 -62.38 14.47 41.21
CA LYS A 221 -63.83 14.72 41.17
C LYS A 221 -64.62 13.64 41.90
N ILE A 222 -64.34 12.37 41.64
CA ILE A 222 -65.03 11.26 42.33
C ILE A 222 -64.82 11.34 43.85
N LEU A 223 -63.59 11.63 44.30
CA LEU A 223 -63.30 11.79 45.72
C LEU A 223 -64.04 12.99 46.31
N GLN A 224 -64.04 14.13 45.61
CA GLN A 224 -64.75 15.34 46.04
C GLN A 224 -66.27 15.12 46.11
N ASP A 225 -66.86 14.46 45.11
CA ASP A 225 -68.30 14.15 45.07
C ASP A 225 -68.71 13.13 46.16
N ARG A 226 -67.79 12.23 46.54
CA ARG A 226 -68.04 11.21 47.59
C ARG A 226 -67.74 11.71 49.00
N GLN A 227 -66.96 12.78 49.15
CA GLN A 227 -66.63 13.40 50.43
C GLN A 227 -67.87 13.70 51.31
N PRO A 228 -68.96 14.35 50.82
CA PRO A 228 -70.12 14.63 51.67
C PRO A 228 -70.86 13.36 52.12
N LEU A 229 -70.97 12.34 51.25
CA LEU A 229 -71.56 11.05 51.62
C LEU A 229 -70.72 10.34 52.69
N PHE A 230 -69.40 10.43 52.59
CA PHE A 230 -68.50 9.88 53.59
C PHE A 230 -68.67 10.59 54.94
N GLU A 231 -68.72 11.93 54.94
CA GLU A 231 -68.97 12.73 56.14
C GLU A 231 -70.35 12.43 56.76
N GLU A 232 -71.39 12.26 55.94
CA GLU A 232 -72.73 11.87 56.39
C GLU A 232 -72.71 10.48 57.06
N TYR A 233 -72.08 9.49 56.42
CA TYR A 233 -71.96 8.15 57.00
C TYR A 233 -71.12 8.15 58.26
N GLN A 234 -70.05 8.94 58.32
CA GLN A 234 -69.23 9.10 59.51
C GLN A 234 -70.07 9.67 60.66
N GLN A 235 -70.85 10.73 60.42
CA GLN A 235 -71.75 11.29 61.43
C GLN A 235 -72.81 10.28 61.90
N LYS A 236 -73.43 9.51 60.99
CA LYS A 236 -74.39 8.46 61.35
C LYS A 236 -73.74 7.37 62.20
N VAL A 237 -72.52 6.94 61.87
CA VAL A 237 -71.81 5.93 62.65
C VAL A 237 -71.46 6.47 64.04
N GLU A 238 -71.08 7.75 64.15
CA GLU A 238 -70.81 8.41 65.42
C GLU A 238 -72.08 8.63 66.28
N SER A 239 -73.23 8.93 65.67
CA SER A 239 -74.51 9.15 66.39
C SER A 239 -75.27 7.86 66.72
N PHE A 240 -75.03 6.78 65.96
CA PHE A 240 -75.77 5.53 66.10
C PHE A 240 -75.74 4.92 67.52
N PRO A 241 -74.61 4.90 68.27
CA PRO A 241 -74.61 4.39 69.64
C PRO A 241 -75.55 5.15 70.57
N THR A 242 -75.57 6.49 70.46
CA THR A 242 -76.44 7.34 71.28
C THR A 242 -77.92 7.15 70.91
N GLU A 243 -78.23 7.11 69.62
CA GLU A 243 -79.60 6.85 69.14
C GLU A 243 -80.09 5.47 69.56
N LEU A 244 -79.23 4.45 69.49
CA LEU A 244 -79.53 3.10 69.95
C LEU A 244 -79.79 3.06 71.45
N GLU A 245 -78.96 3.71 72.26
CA GLU A 245 -79.17 3.80 73.70
C GLU A 245 -80.49 4.49 74.06
N GLU A 246 -80.81 5.61 73.39
CA GLU A 246 -82.07 6.32 73.58
C GLU A 246 -83.28 5.49 73.17
N ALA A 247 -83.23 4.83 72.01
CA ALA A 247 -84.29 3.94 71.54
C ALA A 247 -84.51 2.75 72.49
N VAL A 248 -83.42 2.14 72.99
CA VAL A 248 -83.49 1.05 73.98
C VAL A 248 -84.06 1.54 75.31
N LYS A 249 -83.65 2.71 75.80
CA LYS A 249 -84.22 3.32 77.01
C LYS A 249 -85.72 3.59 76.84
N LYS A 250 -86.13 4.20 75.74
CA LYS A 250 -87.54 4.49 75.45
C LYS A 250 -88.37 3.21 75.35
N ALA A 251 -87.91 2.21 74.60
CA ALA A 251 -88.60 0.92 74.50
C ALA A 251 -88.70 0.21 75.88
N ARG A 252 -87.65 0.30 76.71
CA ARG A 252 -87.67 -0.23 78.08
C ARG A 252 -88.69 0.52 78.94
N GLU A 253 -88.74 1.84 78.88
CA GLU A 253 -89.69 2.66 79.63
C GLU A 253 -91.14 2.41 79.20
N GLU A 254 -91.39 2.30 77.89
CA GLU A 254 -92.71 1.96 77.34
C GLU A 254 -93.15 0.57 77.79
N ALA A 255 -92.27 -0.45 77.69
CA ALA A 255 -92.55 -1.78 78.19
C ALA A 255 -92.82 -1.81 79.71
N ILE A 256 -92.06 -1.05 80.51
CA ILE A 256 -92.30 -0.93 81.96
C ILE A 256 -93.66 -0.26 82.22
N LYS A 257 -94.00 0.81 81.49
CA LYS A 257 -95.29 1.50 81.62
C LYS A 257 -96.45 0.59 81.25
N GLU A 258 -96.35 -0.14 80.14
CA GLU A 258 -97.38 -1.09 79.69
C GLU A 258 -97.56 -2.21 80.72
N VAL A 259 -96.48 -2.86 81.18
CA VAL A 259 -96.53 -3.89 82.22
C VAL A 259 -97.13 -3.35 83.52
N HIS A 260 -96.78 -2.13 83.92
CA HIS A 260 -97.33 -1.50 85.12
C HIS A 260 -98.82 -1.16 84.96
N GLN A 261 -99.24 -0.67 83.79
CA GLN A 261 -100.65 -0.40 83.50
C GLN A 261 -101.45 -1.70 83.50
N ASP A 262 -100.98 -2.75 82.84
CA ASP A 262 -101.59 -4.07 82.83
C ASP A 262 -101.67 -4.68 84.23
N ALA A 263 -100.58 -4.59 85.02
CA ALA A 263 -100.55 -5.08 86.38
C ALA A 263 -101.54 -4.30 87.27
N LYS A 264 -101.62 -2.97 87.10
CA LYS A 264 -102.58 -2.14 87.83
C LYS A 264 -104.02 -2.47 87.45
N VAL A 265 -104.33 -2.60 86.15
CA VAL A 265 -105.68 -2.99 85.69
C VAL A 265 -106.04 -4.37 86.25
N LYS A 266 -105.12 -5.33 86.24
CA LYS A 266 -105.34 -6.66 86.84
C LYS A 266 -105.56 -6.59 88.35
N ALA A 267 -104.77 -5.78 89.07
CA ALA A 267 -104.94 -5.58 90.51
C ALA A 267 -106.29 -4.91 90.84
N ASP A 268 -106.65 -3.83 90.13
CA ASP A 268 -107.92 -3.12 90.28
C ASP A 268 -109.12 -4.04 89.96
N LEU A 269 -108.99 -4.93 88.96
CA LEU A 269 -110.00 -5.94 88.65
C LEU A 269 -110.13 -6.99 89.77
N LEU A 270 -109.01 -7.52 90.27
CA LEU A 270 -109.00 -8.48 91.39
C LEU A 270 -109.58 -7.87 92.67
N GLU A 271 -109.26 -6.60 92.97
CA GLU A 271 -109.81 -5.88 94.11
C GLU A 271 -111.32 -5.71 93.97
N LYS A 272 -111.82 -5.32 92.79
CA LYS A 272 -113.26 -5.23 92.51
C LYS A 272 -113.97 -6.58 92.58
N GLU A 273 -113.36 -7.65 92.07
CA GLU A 273 -113.88 -9.01 92.18
C GLU A 273 -113.97 -9.45 93.65
N TRP A 274 -112.96 -9.11 94.46
CA TRP A 274 -112.94 -9.36 95.89
C TRP A 274 -114.00 -8.55 96.66
N GLU A 275 -114.15 -7.26 96.36
CA GLU A 275 -115.20 -6.42 96.94
C GLU A 275 -116.60 -6.93 96.58
N SER A 276 -116.81 -7.32 95.32
CA SER A 276 -118.08 -7.90 94.86
C SER A 276 -118.38 -9.24 95.55
N THR A 277 -117.39 -10.12 95.69
CA THR A 277 -117.57 -11.38 96.43
C THR A 277 -117.81 -11.13 97.92
N LYS A 278 -117.08 -10.19 98.54
CA LYS A 278 -117.30 -9.77 99.93
C LYS A 278 -118.72 -9.24 100.13
N GLN A 279 -119.20 -8.33 99.29
CA GLN A 279 -120.58 -7.83 99.33
C GLN A 279 -121.59 -8.97 99.15
N GLY A 280 -121.32 -9.92 98.23
CA GLY A 280 -122.15 -11.11 98.06
C GLY A 280 -122.22 -11.97 99.33
N TYR A 281 -121.10 -12.16 100.03
CA TYR A 281 -121.08 -12.84 101.34
C TYR A 281 -121.76 -12.03 102.43
N GLU A 282 -121.58 -10.70 102.50
CA GLU A 282 -122.27 -9.82 103.45
C GLU A 282 -123.79 -9.86 103.26
N PHE A 283 -124.29 -9.76 102.02
CA PHE A 283 -125.72 -9.93 101.73
C PHE A 283 -126.23 -11.31 102.12
N LYS A 284 -125.41 -12.36 101.95
CA LYS A 284 -125.78 -13.72 102.37
C LYS A 284 -125.83 -13.85 103.89
N ILE A 285 -124.92 -13.20 104.62
CA ILE A 285 -124.95 -13.10 106.08
C ILE A 285 -126.20 -12.35 106.52
N GLN A 286 -126.49 -11.16 105.96
CA GLN A 286 -127.69 -10.38 106.28
C GLN A 286 -128.98 -11.19 106.04
N SER A 287 -129.08 -11.89 104.90
CA SER A 287 -130.24 -12.75 104.61
C SER A 287 -130.38 -13.92 105.60
N LEU A 288 -129.26 -14.49 106.05
CA LEU A 288 -129.26 -15.54 107.07
C LEU A 288 -129.61 -14.99 108.46
N GLU A 289 -129.11 -13.82 108.83
CA GLU A 289 -129.46 -13.12 110.07
C GLU A 289 -130.94 -12.76 110.09
N GLU A 290 -131.48 -12.23 109.00
CA GLU A 290 -132.91 -11.93 108.87
C GLU A 290 -133.78 -13.20 108.93
N LYS A 291 -133.30 -14.32 108.34
CA LYS A 291 -133.93 -15.64 108.53
C LYS A 291 -133.87 -16.10 109.99
N ILE A 292 -132.75 -15.96 110.67
CA ILE A 292 -132.59 -16.30 112.09
C ILE A 292 -133.53 -15.45 112.94
N GLN A 293 -133.64 -14.16 112.66
CA GLN A 293 -134.54 -13.25 113.37
C GLN A 293 -136.01 -13.64 113.16
N ASN A 294 -136.42 -13.92 111.93
CA ASN A 294 -137.76 -14.42 111.63
C ASN A 294 -138.05 -15.77 112.32
N GLN A 295 -137.09 -16.70 112.31
CA GLN A 295 -137.22 -17.97 113.03
C GLN A 295 -137.29 -17.77 114.54
N THR A 296 -136.53 -16.81 115.09
CA THR A 296 -136.57 -16.48 116.53
C THR A 296 -137.94 -15.91 116.91
N GLN A 297 -138.50 -15.01 116.10
CA GLN A 297 -139.86 -14.49 116.28
C GLN A 297 -140.92 -15.60 116.17
N GLN A 298 -140.77 -16.54 115.23
CA GLN A 298 -141.66 -17.70 115.12
C GLN A 298 -141.55 -18.62 116.34
N ILE A 299 -140.35 -18.85 116.87
CA ILE A 299 -140.14 -19.61 118.11
C ILE A 299 -140.82 -18.88 119.28
N GLU A 300 -140.68 -17.56 119.38
CA GLU A 300 -141.31 -16.75 120.43
C GLU A 300 -142.84 -16.76 120.33
N GLN A 301 -143.40 -16.70 119.12
CA GLN A 301 -144.82 -16.87 118.85
C GLN A 301 -145.32 -18.28 119.18
N LEU A 302 -144.57 -19.32 118.82
CA LEU A 302 -144.89 -20.70 119.21
C LEU A 302 -144.80 -20.89 120.72
N TYR A 303 -143.84 -20.24 121.38
CA TYR A 303 -143.68 -20.30 122.84
C TYR A 303 -144.85 -19.61 123.56
N THR A 304 -145.32 -18.46 123.05
CA THR A 304 -146.52 -17.79 123.57
C THR A 304 -147.78 -18.61 123.32
N GLN A 305 -147.96 -19.19 122.13
CA GLN A 305 -149.05 -20.12 121.84
C GLN A 305 -149.01 -21.37 122.73
N LEU A 306 -147.82 -21.90 123.05
CA LEU A 306 -147.66 -23.03 123.97
C LEU A 306 -148.05 -22.64 125.41
N GLN A 307 -147.61 -21.48 125.89
CA GLN A 307 -148.04 -20.94 127.20
C GLN A 307 -149.56 -20.71 127.25
N GLU A 308 -150.15 -20.24 126.16
CA GLU A 308 -151.59 -19.97 126.06
C GLU A 308 -152.41 -21.27 125.98
N THR A 309 -151.94 -22.29 125.25
CA THR A 309 -152.54 -23.63 125.23
C THR A 309 -152.37 -24.35 126.57
N ILE A 310 -151.26 -24.17 127.29
CA ILE A 310 -151.11 -24.65 128.67
C ILE A 310 -152.16 -23.98 129.57
N LYS A 311 -152.37 -22.66 129.48
CA LYS A 311 -153.44 -21.94 130.20
C LYS A 311 -154.84 -22.44 129.83
N GLN A 312 -155.13 -22.67 128.56
CA GLN A 312 -156.42 -23.17 128.08
C GLN A 312 -156.67 -24.62 128.50
N SER A 313 -155.63 -25.46 128.57
CA SER A 313 -155.76 -26.83 129.08
C SER A 313 -156.03 -26.88 130.59
N GLN A 314 -155.45 -25.97 131.38
CA GLN A 314 -155.73 -25.86 132.82
C GLN A 314 -157.14 -25.33 133.11
N SER A 315 -157.64 -24.37 132.31
CA SER A 315 -159.01 -23.85 132.49
C SER A 315 -160.09 -24.84 132.05
N LEU A 316 -159.80 -25.71 131.08
CA LEU A 316 -160.71 -26.78 130.65
C LEU A 316 -160.76 -27.94 131.67
N ALA A 317 -159.63 -28.28 132.30
CA ALA A 317 -159.58 -29.28 133.38
C ALA A 317 -160.32 -28.82 134.65
N MET A 318 -160.31 -27.52 134.96
CA MET A 318 -161.04 -26.96 136.11
C MET A 318 -162.56 -26.90 135.91
N ARG A 319 -163.07 -26.95 134.67
CA ARG A 319 -164.52 -26.84 134.35
C ARG A 319 -165.25 -28.18 134.25
N ALA A 320 -164.55 -29.30 134.33
CA ALA A 320 -165.11 -30.66 134.19
C ALA A 320 -165.43 -31.35 135.53
N PHE A 321 -165.20 -30.72 136.68
CA PHE A 321 -165.29 -31.39 137.98
C PHE A 321 -166.41 -30.93 138.93
N ASP A 322 -167.24 -29.92 138.59
CA ASP A 322 -168.04 -29.21 139.61
C ASP A 322 -169.57 -29.11 139.42
N SER A 323 -170.25 -29.93 138.59
CA SER A 323 -171.73 -29.92 138.64
C SER A 323 -172.48 -31.19 138.23
N SER A 324 -172.03 -32.34 138.75
CA SER A 324 -172.89 -33.52 138.98
C SER A 324 -173.11 -33.74 140.49
N SER A 325 -174.02 -32.99 141.11
CA SER A 325 -174.76 -33.46 142.31
C SER A 325 -175.75 -32.43 142.88
N SER A 326 -176.99 -32.46 142.41
CA SER A 326 -178.18 -32.40 143.30
C SER A 326 -179.49 -32.58 142.53
N ILE A 327 -180.00 -33.79 142.62
CA ILE A 327 -181.41 -34.18 142.45
C ILE A 327 -182.17 -33.74 143.71
N ASN A 328 -183.31 -33.03 143.58
CA ASN A 328 -184.67 -33.47 144.01
C ASN A 328 -185.60 -32.31 144.45
N SER A 329 -186.89 -32.44 144.05
CA SER A 329 -188.12 -31.83 144.61
C SER A 329 -188.26 -30.29 144.59
N GLN A 330 -189.37 -29.65 144.20
CA GLN A 330 -190.76 -30.08 143.95
C GLN A 330 -191.51 -28.93 143.24
N GLU A 331 -192.59 -29.29 142.54
CA GLU A 331 -193.87 -28.56 142.40
C GLU A 331 -193.99 -27.03 142.57
N LYS A 332 -194.83 -26.46 141.68
CA LYS A 332 -195.76 -25.35 141.90
C LYS A 332 -195.14 -24.04 142.44
N ASN A 333 -195.30 -22.92 141.75
CA ASN A 333 -196.58 -22.28 141.53
C ASN A 333 -196.30 -21.08 140.62
N LYS A 334 -197.34 -20.62 139.93
CA LYS A 334 -197.30 -19.35 139.22
C LYS A 334 -197.11 -18.19 140.21
N SER A 335 -195.91 -17.60 140.21
CA SER A 335 -195.63 -16.16 140.19
C SER A 335 -194.13 -15.94 140.00
#